data_AF-A0A7X7MVY4-F1
#
_entry.id   AF-A0A7X7MVY4-F1
#
_cell.length_a   1.000
_cell.length_b   1.000
_cell.length_c   1.000
_cell.angle_alpha   90.00
_cell.angle_beta   90.00
_cell.angle_gamma   90.00
#
_symmetry.space_group_name_H-M   'P 1'
#
loop_
_entity.id
_entity.type
_entity.pdbx_description
1 polymer ?
#
loop_
_entity_poly.entity_id
_entity_poly.type
_entity_poly.pdbx_seq_one_letter_code
_entity_poly.pdbx_strand_id
1 'polypeptide(L)'
;MEKYNDFFKALSESDLTYYTAYGYDVDTTDKGNTIREQIITEKFLDIFNLSAISGRLLNKDDFNTKNDTVPVMVGYELQDHYKLGNTYELFNGGTGEYFKGLVVGILSKNSEYYELNSVNVALPLDYSYIVPQSIQDTSNMGFSDLDMAETRMVVFGSKNEIQKIISTKSPIDITLIGVIDKIDELLRTHRNEIILLIIILIAIALISICVMWIFYYHIFKKQFHAYNIHYIFGATNSSLYMRFWIISFFIVLVSGGISIAVFHLIPYVTEIMIFALIFATITGSIPVLLIRKKMMR
;
A
#
# COMPACT_ATOMS: atom_id res chain seq x y z
N MET A 1 29.44 14.13 13.23
CA MET A 1 30.27 12.96 12.92
C MET A 1 30.63 12.19 14.18
N GLU A 2 31.58 12.62 15.02
CA GLU A 2 32.05 11.84 16.18
C GLU A 2 30.93 11.36 17.13
N LYS A 3 29.98 12.24 17.49
CA LYS A 3 28.81 11.88 18.32
C LYS A 3 27.88 10.83 17.69
N TYR A 4 27.70 10.84 16.37
CA TYR A 4 26.89 9.83 15.68
C TYR A 4 27.61 8.47 15.68
N ASN A 5 28.92 8.48 15.49
CA ASN A 5 29.73 7.25 15.54
C ASN A 5 29.63 6.62 16.94
N ASP A 6 29.70 7.43 17.99
CA ASP A 6 29.50 6.97 19.38
C ASP A 6 28.09 6.40 19.61
N PHE A 7 27.07 6.99 19.00
CA PHE A 7 25.69 6.53 19.09
C PHE A 7 25.48 5.17 18.40
N PHE A 8 25.86 5.04 17.12
CA PHE A 8 25.73 3.77 16.40
C PHE A 8 26.60 2.68 17.00
N LYS A 9 27.80 3.02 17.50
CA LYS A 9 28.63 2.10 18.27
C LYS A 9 27.93 1.63 19.55
N ALA A 10 27.35 2.53 20.33
CA ALA A 10 26.62 2.17 21.55
C ALA A 10 25.39 1.29 21.26
N LEU A 11 24.71 1.49 20.13
CA LEU A 11 23.64 0.60 19.69
C LEU A 11 24.17 -0.78 19.30
N SER A 12 25.28 -0.85 18.56
CA SER A 12 25.90 -2.11 18.14
C SER A 12 26.46 -2.93 19.30
N GLU A 13 26.93 -2.26 20.36
CA GLU A 13 27.43 -2.88 21.59
C GLU A 13 26.29 -3.28 22.55
N SER A 14 25.08 -2.79 22.31
CA SER A 14 23.89 -3.19 23.07
C SER A 14 23.28 -4.48 22.51
N ASP A 15 22.59 -5.26 23.34
CA ASP A 15 21.82 -6.43 22.91
C ASP A 15 20.52 -6.06 22.15
N LEU A 16 20.37 -4.80 21.73
CA LEU A 16 19.19 -4.32 21.04
C LEU A 16 19.25 -4.65 19.55
N THR A 17 18.11 -5.07 19.02
CA THR A 17 17.96 -5.28 17.57
C THR A 17 17.38 -4.02 16.96
N TYR A 18 17.89 -3.57 15.81
CA TYR A 18 17.30 -2.44 15.10
C TYR A 18 17.43 -2.61 13.60
N TYR A 19 16.54 -1.93 12.85
CA TYR A 19 16.73 -1.71 11.43
C TYR A 19 16.59 -0.22 11.09
N THR A 20 17.25 0.20 10.03
CA THR A 20 16.98 1.48 9.38
C THR A 20 17.01 1.28 7.86
N ALA A 21 16.24 2.11 7.17
CA ALA A 21 16.17 2.14 5.72
C ALA A 21 15.94 3.58 5.28
N TYR A 22 16.87 4.11 4.51
CA TYR A 22 16.80 5.46 3.96
C TYR A 22 17.46 5.50 2.59
N GLY A 23 17.22 6.56 1.83
CA GLY A 23 17.64 6.58 0.45
C GLY A 23 17.49 7.93 -0.21
N TYR A 24 18.04 8.01 -1.41
CA TYR A 24 18.10 9.22 -2.23
C TYR A 24 17.59 8.90 -3.63
N ASP A 25 16.87 9.85 -4.21
CA ASP A 25 16.63 9.87 -5.64
C ASP A 25 17.96 10.24 -6.32
N VAL A 26 18.37 9.41 -7.29
CA VAL A 26 19.57 9.64 -8.09
C VAL A 26 19.17 10.48 -9.30
N ASP A 27 20.03 11.41 -9.74
CA ASP A 27 19.80 12.28 -10.91
C ASP A 27 19.77 11.54 -12.27
N THR A 28 19.60 10.22 -12.25
CA THR A 28 19.48 9.37 -13.44
C THR A 28 18.10 8.74 -13.49
N THR A 29 17.60 8.56 -14.72
CA THR A 29 16.31 7.92 -14.96
C THR A 29 16.50 6.69 -15.83
N ASP A 30 15.72 5.64 -15.54
CA ASP A 30 15.56 4.49 -16.42
C ASP A 30 14.10 4.36 -16.84
N LYS A 31 13.86 4.27 -18.15
CA LYS A 31 12.50 4.22 -18.73
C LYS A 31 11.55 5.34 -18.22
N GLY A 32 12.12 6.50 -17.88
CA GLY A 32 11.37 7.66 -17.32
C GLY A 32 11.08 7.59 -15.83
N ASN A 33 11.56 6.56 -15.11
CA ASN A 33 11.48 6.45 -13.66
C ASN A 33 12.82 6.85 -13.03
N THR A 34 12.77 7.62 -11.94
CA THR A 34 13.95 7.98 -11.16
C THR A 34 14.56 6.75 -10.50
N ILE A 35 15.88 6.57 -10.66
CA ILE A 35 16.62 5.50 -9.97
C ILE A 35 16.83 5.92 -8.53
N ARG A 36 16.74 4.98 -7.58
CA ARG A 36 16.93 5.25 -6.16
C ARG A 36 18.10 4.48 -5.56
N GLU A 37 18.89 5.16 -4.75
CA GLU A 37 19.76 4.52 -3.78
C GLU A 37 18.94 4.19 -2.53
N GLN A 38 19.01 2.95 -2.07
CA GLN A 38 18.38 2.52 -0.83
C GLN A 38 19.42 1.91 0.11
N ILE A 39 19.77 2.64 1.16
CA ILE A 39 20.69 2.19 2.20
C ILE A 39 19.90 1.48 3.30
N ILE A 40 20.39 0.30 3.70
CA ILE A 40 19.72 -0.56 4.69
C ILE A 40 20.71 -1.15 5.69
N THR A 41 20.23 -1.51 6.88
CA THR A 41 21.00 -2.34 7.82
C THR A 41 20.62 -3.82 7.73
N GLU A 42 21.45 -4.69 8.31
CA GLU A 42 21.31 -6.15 8.23
C GLU A 42 19.89 -6.66 8.52
N LYS A 43 19.27 -6.17 9.59
CA LYS A 43 17.95 -6.64 10.05
C LYS A 43 16.79 -6.25 9.15
N PHE A 44 17.01 -5.33 8.21
CA PHE A 44 15.98 -4.93 7.26
C PHE A 44 15.49 -6.12 6.42
N LEU A 45 16.41 -6.96 5.94
CA LEU A 45 16.07 -8.10 5.08
C LEU A 45 15.28 -9.18 5.83
N ASP A 46 15.57 -9.35 7.12
CA ASP A 46 14.85 -10.29 7.99
C ASP A 46 13.37 -9.87 8.18
N ILE A 47 13.08 -8.56 8.15
CA ILE A 47 11.76 -8.01 8.48
C ILE A 47 10.84 -7.95 7.26
N PHE A 48 11.36 -7.51 6.11
CA PHE A 48 10.55 -7.27 4.91
C PHE A 48 10.46 -8.47 3.96
N ASN A 49 11.04 -9.61 4.32
CA ASN A 49 10.94 -10.88 3.58
C ASN A 49 11.13 -10.73 2.06
N LEU A 50 12.15 -9.95 1.67
CA LEU A 50 12.49 -9.74 0.27
C LEU A 50 12.99 -11.04 -0.36
N SER A 51 12.88 -11.15 -1.68
CA SER A 51 13.39 -12.29 -2.45
C SER A 51 14.16 -11.82 -3.67
N ALA A 52 15.16 -12.62 -4.08
CA ALA A 52 15.93 -12.38 -5.28
C ALA A 52 15.51 -13.35 -6.39
N ILE A 53 15.30 -12.85 -7.60
CA ILE A 53 15.07 -13.69 -8.79
C ILE A 53 16.38 -14.28 -9.33
N SER A 54 17.51 -13.63 -9.05
CA SER A 54 18.84 -14.07 -9.45
C SER A 54 19.89 -13.64 -8.43
N GLY A 55 20.94 -14.45 -8.25
CA GLY A 55 21.98 -14.22 -7.26
C GLY A 55 21.52 -14.53 -5.83
N ARG A 56 21.89 -13.67 -4.88
CA ARG A 56 21.56 -13.82 -3.45
C ARG A 56 21.19 -12.49 -2.82
N LEU A 57 20.47 -12.55 -1.69
CA LEU A 57 20.32 -11.39 -0.82
C LEU A 57 21.66 -11.06 -0.11
N LEU A 58 21.74 -9.84 0.43
CA LEU A 58 22.88 -9.46 1.28
C LEU A 58 22.89 -10.32 2.56
N ASN A 59 24.08 -10.70 3.00
CA ASN A 59 24.34 -11.46 4.21
C ASN A 59 25.22 -10.64 5.17
N LYS A 60 25.47 -11.15 6.37
CA LYS A 60 26.22 -10.44 7.42
C LYS A 60 27.60 -9.92 7.00
N ASP A 61 28.28 -10.64 6.12
CA ASP A 61 29.63 -10.28 5.67
C ASP A 61 29.59 -9.06 4.74
N ASP A 62 28.50 -8.90 3.98
CA ASP A 62 28.31 -7.78 3.05
C ASP A 62 28.20 -6.43 3.77
N PHE A 63 27.66 -6.42 4.99
CA PHE A 63 27.54 -5.21 5.83
C PHE A 63 28.86 -4.80 6.49
N ASN A 64 29.90 -5.63 6.45
CA ASN A 64 31.19 -5.34 7.07
C ASN A 64 32.31 -5.23 6.03
N THR A 65 31.96 -4.86 4.79
CA THR A 65 32.91 -4.79 3.69
C THR A 65 33.90 -3.64 3.87
N LYS A 66 35.18 -3.96 4.04
CA LYS A 66 36.31 -2.99 4.08
C LYS A 66 36.99 -2.79 2.72
N ASN A 67 36.46 -3.41 1.67
CA ASN A 67 37.03 -3.40 0.34
C ASN A 67 36.51 -2.18 -0.46
N ASP A 68 37.28 -1.76 -1.46
CA ASP A 68 36.91 -0.70 -2.42
C ASP A 68 35.64 -0.99 -3.24
N THR A 69 35.02 -2.16 -3.08
CA THR A 69 33.83 -2.59 -3.82
C THR A 69 32.75 -3.07 -2.87
N VAL A 70 31.61 -2.39 -2.90
CA VAL A 70 30.46 -2.63 -2.03
C VAL A 70 29.51 -3.61 -2.70
N PRO A 71 29.12 -4.72 -2.05
CA PRO A 71 28.08 -5.61 -2.58
C PRO A 71 26.72 -4.91 -2.58
N VAL A 72 26.01 -4.94 -3.70
CA VAL A 72 24.69 -4.30 -3.86
C VAL A 72 23.67 -5.27 -4.44
N MET A 73 22.40 -5.09 -4.09
CA MET A 73 21.29 -5.71 -4.82
C MET A 73 20.65 -4.69 -5.75
N VAL A 74 20.06 -5.16 -6.84
CA VAL A 74 19.44 -4.29 -7.84
C VAL A 74 17.98 -4.67 -8.05
N GLY A 75 17.13 -3.67 -8.22
CA GLY A 75 15.71 -3.81 -8.52
C GLY A 75 15.46 -4.51 -9.87
N TYR A 76 14.29 -5.12 -9.99
CA TYR A 76 13.95 -5.94 -11.15
C TYR A 76 14.02 -5.18 -12.48
N GLU A 77 13.56 -3.93 -12.52
CA GLU A 77 13.49 -3.16 -13.77
C GLU A 77 14.86 -2.69 -14.26
N LEU A 78 15.87 -2.70 -13.37
CA LEU A 78 17.25 -2.32 -13.65
C LEU A 78 18.13 -3.50 -14.12
N GLN A 79 17.61 -4.72 -14.18
CA GLN A 79 18.36 -5.93 -14.55
C GLN A 79 18.96 -5.90 -15.97
N ASP A 80 18.43 -5.06 -16.86
CA ASP A 80 18.94 -4.92 -18.23
C ASP A 80 20.27 -4.15 -18.26
N HIS A 81 20.45 -3.22 -17.33
CA HIS A 81 21.63 -2.37 -17.21
C HIS A 81 22.68 -2.95 -16.25
N TYR A 82 22.23 -3.54 -15.15
CA TYR A 82 23.10 -4.06 -14.09
C TYR A 82 23.03 -5.59 -14.05
N LYS A 83 24.10 -6.24 -14.49
CA LYS A 83 24.18 -7.70 -14.57
C LYS A 83 24.79 -8.28 -13.30
N LEU A 84 24.26 -9.41 -12.87
CA LEU A 84 24.77 -10.17 -11.72
C LEU A 84 26.27 -10.49 -11.89
N GLY A 85 27.04 -10.29 -10.82
CA GLY A 85 28.47 -10.57 -10.77
C GLY A 85 29.38 -9.48 -11.35
N ASN A 86 28.81 -8.44 -11.97
CA ASN A 86 29.58 -7.33 -12.51
C ASN A 86 29.71 -6.18 -11.50
N THR A 87 30.79 -5.42 -11.63
CA THR A 87 31.04 -4.20 -10.87
C THR A 87 30.72 -2.97 -11.71
N TYR A 88 30.04 -2.00 -11.11
CA TYR A 88 29.65 -0.74 -11.73
C TYR A 88 30.05 0.43 -10.84
N GLU A 89 30.26 1.61 -11.43
CA GLU A 89 30.31 2.86 -10.68
C GLU A 89 28.89 3.33 -10.41
N LEU A 90 28.50 3.37 -9.13
CA LEU A 90 27.18 3.78 -8.66
C LEU A 90 27.32 5.11 -7.93
N PHE A 91 26.28 5.92 -7.99
CA PHE A 91 26.24 7.21 -7.31
C PHE A 91 25.82 7.03 -5.84
N ASN A 92 26.45 7.73 -4.92
CA ASN A 92 26.02 7.81 -3.54
C ASN A 92 25.37 9.19 -3.31
N GLY A 93 24.06 9.19 -3.05
CA GLY A 93 23.28 10.41 -2.90
C GLY A 93 23.62 11.23 -1.64
N GLY A 94 24.10 10.57 -0.59
CA GLY A 94 24.48 11.23 0.67
C GLY A 94 25.78 12.02 0.60
N THR A 95 26.78 11.48 -0.10
CA THR A 95 28.11 12.09 -0.26
C THR A 95 28.25 12.86 -1.58
N GLY A 96 27.45 12.55 -2.59
CA GLY A 96 27.59 13.07 -3.95
C GLY A 96 28.75 12.45 -4.74
N GLU A 97 29.37 11.38 -4.24
CA GLU A 97 30.49 10.69 -4.87
C GLU A 97 30.07 9.38 -5.54
N TYR A 98 30.94 8.84 -6.40
CA TYR A 98 30.75 7.54 -7.00
C TYR A 98 31.51 6.46 -6.22
N PHE A 99 30.92 5.28 -6.09
CA PHE A 99 31.53 4.10 -5.48
C PHE A 99 31.40 2.88 -6.39
N LYS A 100 32.26 1.89 -6.19
CA LYS A 100 32.18 0.63 -6.95
C LYS A 100 31.18 -0.32 -6.29
N GLY A 101 30.08 -0.62 -6.98
CA GLY A 101 29.08 -1.58 -6.56
C GLY A 101 29.21 -2.92 -7.29
N LEU A 102 29.39 -4.03 -6.57
CA LEU A 102 29.30 -5.39 -7.11
C LEU A 102 27.86 -5.89 -7.01
N VAL A 103 27.22 -6.19 -8.14
CA VAL A 103 25.85 -6.71 -8.15
C VAL A 103 25.84 -8.16 -7.66
N VAL A 104 25.35 -8.41 -6.45
CA VAL A 104 25.27 -9.76 -5.84
C VAL A 104 23.89 -10.39 -5.93
N GLY A 105 22.86 -9.60 -6.23
CA GLY A 105 21.48 -10.08 -6.35
C GLY A 105 20.60 -9.15 -7.17
N ILE A 106 19.59 -9.72 -7.81
CA ILE A 106 18.52 -9.01 -8.49
C ILE A 106 17.21 -9.34 -7.78
N LEU A 107 16.50 -8.33 -7.30
CA LEU A 107 15.24 -8.49 -6.57
C LEU A 107 14.13 -9.02 -7.47
N SER A 108 13.16 -9.71 -6.85
CA SER A 108 11.92 -10.10 -7.51
C SER A 108 11.11 -8.87 -7.93
N LYS A 109 10.34 -9.00 -9.01
CA LYS A 109 9.45 -7.95 -9.50
C LYS A 109 8.41 -7.55 -8.44
N ASN A 110 8.08 -6.26 -8.37
CA ASN A 110 7.20 -5.66 -7.37
C ASN A 110 7.71 -5.86 -5.93
N SER A 111 9.03 -5.90 -5.74
CA SER A 111 9.60 -5.86 -4.39
C SER A 111 9.35 -4.48 -3.79
N GLU A 112 8.84 -4.44 -2.56
CA GLU A 112 8.50 -3.20 -1.87
C GLU A 112 8.63 -3.37 -0.35
N TYR A 113 8.72 -2.25 0.36
CA TYR A 113 8.72 -2.23 1.83
C TYR A 113 7.92 -1.04 2.37
N TYR A 114 7.50 -1.10 3.62
CA TYR A 114 6.80 0.02 4.27
C TYR A 114 7.74 0.73 5.24
N GLU A 115 7.89 2.05 5.09
CA GLU A 115 8.57 2.87 6.08
C GLU A 115 7.62 3.24 7.22
N LEU A 116 8.03 3.07 8.49
CA LEU A 116 7.16 3.39 9.63
C LEU A 116 6.80 4.88 9.75
N ASN A 117 7.65 5.75 9.21
CA ASN A 117 7.36 7.19 9.13
C ASN A 117 6.31 7.52 8.07
N SER A 118 6.01 6.59 7.16
CA SER A 118 5.07 6.77 6.04
C SER A 118 4.41 5.44 5.65
N VAL A 119 3.75 4.78 6.63
CA VAL A 119 3.14 3.43 6.46
C VAL A 119 2.06 3.39 5.37
N ASN A 120 1.59 4.54 4.90
CA ASN A 120 0.50 4.66 3.94
C ASN A 120 0.90 4.28 2.51
N VAL A 121 2.20 4.24 2.20
CA VAL A 121 2.70 3.97 0.85
C VAL A 121 3.82 2.94 0.93
N ALA A 122 3.64 1.83 0.24
CA ALA A 122 4.72 0.89 0.00
C ALA A 122 5.76 1.56 -0.90
N LEU A 123 7.02 1.52 -0.49
CA LEU A 123 8.14 2.05 -1.26
C LEU A 123 8.63 0.99 -2.24
N PRO A 124 8.44 1.19 -3.55
CA PRO A 124 8.86 0.21 -4.55
C PRO A 124 10.38 0.18 -4.69
N LEU A 125 10.92 -1.01 -4.90
CA LEU A 125 12.36 -1.28 -5.04
C LEU A 125 12.75 -1.66 -6.47
N ASP A 126 11.80 -1.70 -7.41
CA ASP A 126 12.04 -2.16 -8.79
C ASP A 126 13.05 -1.28 -9.56
N TYR A 127 13.09 0.03 -9.24
CA TYR A 127 14.05 1.00 -9.80
C TYR A 127 15.10 1.44 -8.79
N SER A 128 15.46 0.56 -7.84
CA SER A 128 16.40 0.90 -6.77
C SER A 128 17.64 0.00 -6.80
N TYR A 129 18.79 0.51 -6.35
CA TYR A 129 19.88 -0.35 -5.88
C TYR A 129 20.00 -0.25 -4.37
N ILE A 130 20.19 -1.40 -3.74
CA ILE A 130 20.21 -1.56 -2.29
C ILE A 130 21.66 -1.70 -1.83
N VAL A 131 22.05 -0.79 -0.94
CA VAL A 131 23.41 -0.65 -0.42
C VAL A 131 23.43 -1.05 1.07
N PRO A 132 24.30 -1.97 1.49
CA PRO A 132 24.45 -2.29 2.90
C PRO A 132 25.16 -1.15 3.64
N GLN A 133 24.53 -0.64 4.70
CA GLN A 133 25.17 0.23 5.68
C GLN A 133 25.98 -0.60 6.68
N SER A 134 27.28 -0.33 6.77
CA SER A 134 28.08 -0.82 7.88
C SER A 134 27.68 -0.11 9.17
N ILE A 135 27.41 -0.90 10.20
CA ILE A 135 27.15 -0.41 11.55
C ILE A 135 28.47 -0.09 12.27
N GLN A 136 29.55 -0.76 11.88
CA GLN A 136 30.88 -0.63 12.51
C GLN A 136 31.70 0.50 11.92
N ASP A 137 31.37 0.96 10.72
CA ASP A 137 32.10 2.00 10.00
C ASP A 137 31.14 2.99 9.32
N THR A 138 30.94 4.12 9.97
CA THR A 138 30.16 5.26 9.50
C THR A 138 31.05 6.37 8.92
N SER A 139 32.35 6.12 8.71
CA SER A 139 33.29 7.15 8.25
C SER A 139 32.98 7.68 6.85
N ASN A 140 32.34 6.86 6.02
CA ASN A 140 31.93 7.20 4.65
C ASN A 140 30.51 7.80 4.56
N MET A 141 29.89 8.15 5.69
CA MET A 141 28.55 8.72 5.73
C MET A 141 28.57 10.23 5.96
N GLY A 142 27.77 10.96 5.18
CA GLY A 142 27.52 12.36 5.42
C GLY A 142 26.70 12.60 6.69
N PHE A 143 26.64 13.85 7.15
CA PHE A 143 25.74 14.22 8.25
C PHE A 143 24.29 13.87 7.94
N SER A 144 23.84 14.11 6.70
CA SER A 144 22.47 13.79 6.26
C SER A 144 22.17 12.30 6.34
N ASP A 145 23.12 11.45 5.96
CA ASP A 145 22.95 9.99 6.03
C ASP A 145 22.73 9.54 7.48
N LEU A 146 23.55 10.07 8.39
CA LEU A 146 23.50 9.70 9.81
C LEU A 146 22.23 10.22 10.49
N ASP A 147 21.80 11.43 10.16
CA ASP A 147 20.55 12.00 10.63
C ASP A 147 19.33 11.20 10.11
N MET A 148 19.31 10.84 8.83
CA MET A 148 18.26 10.00 8.25
C MET A 148 18.27 8.58 8.82
N ALA A 149 19.46 7.99 8.97
CA ALA A 149 19.62 6.67 9.56
C ALA A 149 19.06 6.64 11.00
N GLU A 150 19.37 7.66 11.80
CA GLU A 150 18.91 7.76 13.19
C GLU A 150 17.40 8.04 13.29
N THR A 151 16.88 9.00 12.53
CA THR A 151 15.46 9.41 12.59
C THR A 151 14.49 8.41 11.97
N ARG A 152 14.97 7.53 11.09
CA ARG A 152 14.17 6.45 10.45
C ARG A 152 14.37 5.08 11.10
N MET A 153 15.20 5.00 12.12
CA MET A 153 15.50 3.74 12.78
C MET A 153 14.33 3.23 13.61
N VAL A 154 14.17 1.91 13.58
CA VAL A 154 13.25 1.17 14.43
C VAL A 154 14.06 0.26 15.32
N VAL A 155 13.95 0.47 16.62
CA VAL A 155 14.68 -0.29 17.65
C VAL A 155 13.71 -1.20 18.38
N PHE A 156 14.05 -2.48 18.47
CA PHE A 156 13.33 -3.50 19.22
C PHE A 156 13.99 -3.68 20.58
N GLY A 157 13.22 -3.47 21.64
CA GLY A 157 13.67 -3.68 23.01
C GLY A 157 12.81 -2.95 24.02
N SER A 158 13.30 -2.90 25.27
CA SER A 158 12.64 -2.16 26.34
C SER A 158 12.72 -0.66 26.10
N LYS A 159 11.59 0.05 26.19
CA LYS A 159 11.54 1.51 26.06
C LYS A 159 12.56 2.23 26.94
N ASN A 160 12.79 1.71 28.16
CA ASN A 160 13.74 2.32 29.11
C ASN A 160 15.19 2.17 28.68
N GLU A 161 15.57 1.03 28.10
CA GLU A 161 16.92 0.77 27.61
C GLU A 161 17.22 1.66 26.39
N ILE A 162 16.27 1.71 25.45
CA ILE A 162 16.37 2.55 24.25
C ILE A 162 16.47 4.04 24.66
N GLN A 163 15.60 4.50 25.56
CA GLN A 163 15.61 5.89 26.03
C GLN A 163 16.91 6.27 26.74
N LYS A 164 17.54 5.32 27.45
CA LYS A 164 18.83 5.54 28.12
C LYS A 164 19.95 5.75 27.09
N ILE A 165 20.00 4.95 26.03
CA ILE A 165 21.00 5.08 24.97
C ILE A 165 20.78 6.42 24.23
N ILE A 166 19.56 6.71 23.79
CA ILE A 166 19.24 7.93 23.07
C ILE A 166 19.55 9.17 23.90
N SER A 167 19.10 9.24 25.16
CA SER A 167 19.34 10.44 26.00
C SER A 167 20.81 10.68 26.34
N THR A 168 21.66 9.64 26.29
CA THR A 168 23.08 9.74 26.65
C THR A 168 23.99 9.91 25.43
N LYS A 169 23.60 9.36 24.28
CA LYS A 169 24.48 9.18 23.12
C LYS A 169 23.97 9.84 21.85
N SER A 170 22.66 10.07 21.71
CA SER A 170 22.13 10.71 20.51
C SER A 170 22.65 12.15 20.39
N PRO A 171 23.11 12.57 19.20
CA PRO A 171 23.50 13.95 18.95
C PRO A 171 22.34 14.93 18.82
N ILE A 172 21.11 14.41 18.66
CA ILE A 172 19.88 15.19 18.46
C ILE A 172 18.81 14.81 19.49
N ASP A 173 17.83 15.68 19.68
CA ASP A 173 16.72 15.39 20.59
C ASP A 173 15.66 14.55 19.86
N ILE A 174 15.53 13.28 20.26
CA ILE A 174 14.64 12.32 19.62
C ILE A 174 13.57 11.88 20.60
N THR A 175 12.32 11.95 20.14
CA THR A 175 11.19 11.39 20.85
C THR A 175 10.95 9.96 20.41
N LEU A 176 10.97 9.03 21.36
CA LEU A 176 10.58 7.64 21.12
C LEU A 176 9.07 7.49 21.00
N ILE A 177 8.62 7.06 19.84
CA ILE A 177 7.22 6.73 19.55
C ILE A 177 7.10 5.21 19.44
N GLY A 178 6.15 4.61 20.15
CA GLY A 178 5.87 3.19 20.00
C GLY A 178 5.32 2.89 18.60
N VAL A 179 5.77 1.80 17.98
CA VAL A 179 5.29 1.40 16.65
C VAL A 179 3.77 1.24 16.62
N ILE A 180 3.19 0.67 17.69
CA ILE A 180 1.74 0.52 17.85
C ILE A 180 1.05 1.89 17.92
N ASP A 181 1.59 2.83 18.70
CA ASP A 181 1.04 4.18 18.81
C ASP A 181 1.08 4.90 17.45
N LYS A 182 2.15 4.70 16.67
CA LYS A 182 2.27 5.28 15.34
C LYS A 182 1.26 4.69 14.35
N ILE A 183 1.08 3.37 14.39
CA ILE A 183 0.05 2.70 13.58
C ILE A 183 -1.34 3.20 13.98
N ASP A 184 -1.64 3.31 15.27
CA ASP A 184 -2.92 3.81 15.77
C ASP A 184 -3.16 5.27 15.39
N GLU A 185 -2.14 6.13 15.44
CA GLU A 185 -2.20 7.50 14.96
C GLU A 185 -2.57 7.56 13.46
N LEU A 186 -1.90 6.76 12.64
CA LEU A 186 -2.16 6.69 11.20
C LEU A 186 -3.57 6.17 10.91
N LEU A 187 -3.99 5.11 11.59
CA LEU A 187 -5.35 4.57 11.47
C LEU A 187 -6.40 5.59 11.88
N ARG A 188 -6.19 6.34 12.96
CA ARG A 188 -7.12 7.39 13.40
C ARG A 188 -7.19 8.56 12.43
N THR A 189 -6.06 8.92 11.82
CA THR A 189 -5.99 9.99 10.83
C THR A 189 -6.80 9.63 9.59
N HIS A 190 -6.57 8.44 9.02
CA HIS A 190 -7.30 7.99 7.83
C HIS A 190 -8.73 7.53 8.12
N ARG A 191 -9.06 7.18 9.36
CA ARG A 191 -10.42 6.79 9.74
C ARG A 191 -11.44 7.89 9.41
N ASN A 192 -11.12 9.15 9.61
CA ASN A 192 -12.04 10.25 9.31
C ASN A 192 -12.26 10.40 7.80
N GLU A 193 -11.21 10.26 7.00
CA GLU A 193 -11.27 10.30 5.53
C GLU A 193 -12.09 9.13 4.98
N ILE A 194 -11.86 7.92 5.50
CA ILE A 194 -12.62 6.71 5.14
C ILE A 194 -14.09 6.85 5.54
N ILE A 195 -14.39 7.36 6.74
CA ILE A 195 -15.77 7.60 7.18
C ILE A 195 -16.46 8.60 6.25
N LEU A 196 -15.79 9.71 5.89
CA LEU A 196 -16.35 10.69 4.98
C LEU A 196 -16.66 10.08 3.61
N LEU A 197 -15.73 9.29 3.05
CA LEU A 197 -15.92 8.58 1.79
C LEU A 197 -17.12 7.63 1.86
N ILE A 198 -17.24 6.85 2.94
CA ILE A 198 -18.37 5.94 3.17
C ILE A 198 -19.69 6.72 3.22
N ILE A 199 -19.74 7.86 3.92
CA ILE A 199 -20.95 8.70 3.99
C ILE A 199 -21.36 9.19 2.59
N ILE A 200 -20.41 9.65 1.79
CA ILE A 200 -20.67 10.11 0.41
C ILE A 200 -21.20 8.95 -0.43
N LEU A 201 -20.60 7.77 -0.34
CA LEU A 201 -21.05 6.58 -1.09
C LEU A 201 -22.46 6.14 -0.68
N ILE A 202 -22.77 6.16 0.62
CA ILE A 202 -24.12 5.88 1.13
C ILE A 202 -25.13 6.90 0.59
N ALA A 203 -24.78 8.19 0.57
CA ALA A 203 -25.66 9.23 0.04
C ALA A 203 -25.96 9.01 -1.45
N ILE A 204 -24.95 8.67 -2.26
CA ILE A 204 -25.12 8.35 -3.70
C ILE A 204 -25.99 7.10 -3.88
N ALA A 205 -25.77 6.06 -3.07
CA ALA A 205 -26.59 4.84 -3.10
C ALA A 205 -28.06 5.12 -2.77
N LEU A 206 -28.34 5.94 -1.75
CA LEU A 206 -29.69 6.35 -1.38
C LEU A 206 -30.38 7.16 -2.50
N ILE A 207 -29.67 8.10 -3.11
CA ILE A 207 -30.19 8.86 -4.27
C ILE A 207 -30.54 7.89 -5.41
N SER A 208 -29.68 6.91 -5.68
CA SER A 208 -29.90 5.90 -6.73
C SER A 208 -31.15 5.04 -6.44
N ILE A 209 -31.37 4.65 -5.18
CA ILE A 209 -32.58 3.94 -4.76
C ILE A 209 -33.82 4.83 -4.95
N CYS A 210 -33.77 6.11 -4.60
CA CYS A 210 -34.87 7.05 -4.80
C CYS A 210 -35.22 7.24 -6.28
N VAL A 211 -34.22 7.37 -7.15
CA VAL A 211 -34.42 7.45 -8.60
C VAL A 211 -35.07 6.17 -9.13
N MET A 212 -34.57 5.01 -8.69
CA MET A 212 -35.14 3.71 -9.07
C MET A 212 -36.59 3.57 -8.58
N TRP A 213 -36.90 4.06 -7.38
CA TRP A 213 -38.26 4.11 -6.85
C TRP A 213 -39.19 4.91 -7.76
N ILE A 214 -38.80 6.13 -8.14
CA ILE A 214 -39.60 6.99 -9.02
C ILE A 214 -39.79 6.32 -10.39
N PHE A 215 -38.72 5.76 -10.95
CA PHE A 215 -38.76 5.03 -12.22
C PHE A 215 -39.75 3.86 -12.18
N TYR A 216 -39.67 3.02 -11.15
CA TYR A 216 -40.59 1.90 -10.99
C TYR A 216 -42.01 2.34 -10.70
N TYR A 217 -42.21 3.39 -9.92
CA TYR A 217 -43.54 3.96 -9.71
C TYR A 217 -44.16 4.42 -11.05
N HIS A 218 -43.38 5.06 -11.92
CA HIS A 218 -43.83 5.48 -13.23
C HIS A 218 -44.19 4.30 -14.13
N ILE A 219 -43.29 3.31 -14.25
CA ILE A 219 -43.55 2.08 -15.03
C ILE A 219 -44.79 1.37 -14.51
N PHE A 220 -44.90 1.23 -13.19
CA PHE A 220 -46.02 0.58 -12.54
C PHE A 220 -47.34 1.29 -12.86
N LYS A 221 -47.39 2.61 -12.75
CA LYS A 221 -48.59 3.40 -13.09
C LYS A 221 -48.97 3.24 -14.56
N LYS A 222 -47.99 3.27 -15.47
CA LYS A 222 -48.21 3.13 -16.92
C LYS A 222 -48.72 1.73 -17.30
N GLN A 223 -48.22 0.69 -16.64
CA GLN A 223 -48.51 -0.72 -16.97
C GLN A 223 -49.50 -1.38 -16.01
N PHE A 224 -50.14 -0.61 -15.11
CA PHE A 224 -51.02 -1.14 -14.07
C PHE A 224 -52.12 -2.05 -14.62
N HIS A 225 -52.71 -1.69 -15.77
CA HIS A 225 -53.75 -2.49 -16.39
C HIS A 225 -53.23 -3.88 -16.81
N ALA A 226 -52.05 -3.95 -17.43
CA ALA A 226 -51.42 -5.22 -17.80
C ALA A 226 -51.10 -6.06 -16.56
N TYR A 227 -50.63 -5.44 -15.48
CA TYR A 227 -50.40 -6.15 -14.21
C TYR A 227 -51.69 -6.75 -13.64
N ASN A 228 -52.80 -6.00 -13.63
CA ASN A 228 -54.09 -6.52 -13.18
C ASN A 228 -54.57 -7.70 -14.01
N ILE A 229 -54.39 -7.65 -15.33
CA ILE A 229 -54.68 -8.78 -16.21
C ILE A 229 -53.87 -10.01 -15.79
N HIS A 230 -52.55 -9.87 -15.62
CA HIS A 230 -51.69 -10.98 -15.18
C HIS A 230 -52.11 -11.54 -13.81
N TYR A 231 -52.52 -10.69 -12.86
CA TYR A 231 -53.04 -11.15 -11.56
C TYR A 231 -54.33 -11.96 -11.70
N ILE A 232 -55.28 -11.52 -12.55
CA ILE A 232 -56.52 -12.27 -12.83
C ILE A 232 -56.20 -13.64 -13.44
N PHE A 233 -55.19 -13.72 -14.30
CA PHE A 233 -54.72 -14.97 -14.90
C PHE A 233 -53.77 -15.78 -14.00
N GLY A 234 -53.63 -15.44 -12.71
CA GLY A 234 -52.95 -16.27 -11.71
C GLY A 234 -51.50 -15.88 -11.39
N ALA A 235 -51.01 -14.72 -11.82
CA ALA A 235 -49.69 -14.23 -11.43
C ALA A 235 -49.62 -13.97 -9.93
N THR A 236 -48.54 -14.47 -9.29
CA THR A 236 -48.31 -14.27 -7.86
C THR A 236 -47.40 -13.07 -7.60
N ASN A 237 -47.41 -12.55 -6.36
CA ASN A 237 -46.49 -11.50 -5.93
C ASN A 237 -45.01 -11.86 -6.15
N SER A 238 -44.67 -13.15 -6.10
CA SER A 238 -43.31 -13.64 -6.36
C SER A 238 -42.89 -13.48 -7.82
N SER A 239 -43.80 -13.74 -8.77
CA SER A 239 -43.52 -13.55 -10.20
C SER A 239 -43.20 -12.09 -10.53
N LEU A 240 -43.90 -11.16 -9.88
CA LEU A 240 -43.69 -9.74 -10.07
C LEU A 240 -42.39 -9.26 -9.41
N TYR A 241 -42.13 -9.71 -8.17
CA TYR A 241 -40.86 -9.46 -7.50
C TYR A 241 -39.68 -9.88 -8.40
N MET A 242 -39.71 -11.10 -8.91
CA MET A 242 -38.66 -11.63 -9.79
C MET A 242 -38.48 -10.78 -11.05
N ARG A 243 -39.57 -10.30 -11.66
CA ARG A 243 -39.48 -9.43 -12.83
C ARG A 243 -38.70 -8.14 -12.54
N PHE A 244 -39.06 -7.42 -11.48
CA PHE A 244 -38.38 -6.16 -11.14
C PHE A 244 -36.98 -6.39 -10.58
N TRP A 245 -36.78 -7.49 -9.85
CA TRP A 245 -35.47 -7.91 -9.40
C TRP A 245 -34.52 -8.14 -10.58
N ILE A 246 -34.95 -8.90 -11.60
CA ILE A 246 -34.15 -9.15 -12.82
C ILE A 246 -33.85 -7.83 -13.54
N ILE A 247 -34.81 -6.91 -13.67
CA ILE A 247 -34.58 -5.61 -14.30
C ILE A 247 -33.52 -4.81 -13.52
N SER A 248 -33.66 -4.68 -12.20
CA SER A 248 -32.68 -3.99 -11.36
C SER A 248 -31.30 -4.62 -11.47
N PHE A 249 -31.23 -5.95 -11.42
CA PHE A 249 -29.99 -6.70 -11.50
C PHE A 249 -29.28 -6.45 -12.85
N PHE A 250 -30.02 -6.53 -13.96
CA PHE A 250 -29.46 -6.25 -15.29
C PHE A 250 -28.99 -4.81 -15.44
N ILE A 251 -29.72 -3.83 -14.90
CA ILE A 251 -29.29 -2.42 -14.95
C ILE A 251 -27.92 -2.26 -14.27
N VAL A 252 -27.73 -2.86 -13.09
CA VAL A 252 -26.45 -2.78 -12.37
C VAL A 252 -25.35 -3.58 -13.07
N LEU A 253 -25.66 -4.72 -13.69
CA LEU A 253 -24.67 -5.47 -14.46
C LEU A 253 -24.18 -4.70 -15.68
N VAL A 254 -25.09 -4.08 -16.44
CA VAL A 254 -24.72 -3.29 -17.62
C VAL A 254 -23.89 -2.08 -17.20
N SER A 255 -24.29 -1.35 -16.15
CA SER A 255 -23.51 -0.22 -15.67
C SER A 255 -22.16 -0.65 -15.10
N GLY A 256 -22.10 -1.76 -14.36
CA GLY A 256 -20.86 -2.35 -13.84
C GLY A 256 -19.90 -2.75 -14.95
N GLY A 257 -20.41 -3.38 -16.03
CA GLY A 257 -19.60 -3.75 -17.20
C GLY A 257 -18.99 -2.53 -17.90
N ILE A 258 -19.75 -1.45 -18.05
CA ILE A 258 -19.23 -0.18 -18.59
C ILE A 258 -18.14 0.39 -17.67
N SER A 259 -18.37 0.41 -16.36
CA SER A 259 -17.39 0.91 -15.39
C SER A 259 -16.09 0.11 -15.42
N ILE A 260 -16.16 -1.22 -15.53
CA ILE A 260 -14.97 -2.09 -15.65
C ILE A 260 -14.20 -1.75 -16.93
N ALA A 261 -14.89 -1.56 -18.06
CA ALA A 261 -14.25 -1.26 -19.33
C ALA A 261 -13.58 0.12 -19.36
N VAL A 262 -14.18 1.14 -18.72
CA VAL A 262 -13.65 2.50 -18.71
C VAL A 262 -12.54 2.68 -17.67
N PHE A 263 -12.75 2.16 -16.46
CA PHE A 263 -11.87 2.41 -15.31
C PHE A 263 -10.92 1.25 -14.98
N HIS A 264 -10.90 0.20 -15.81
CA HIS A 264 -10.02 -0.97 -15.64
C HIS A 264 -10.18 -1.66 -14.27
N LEU A 265 -11.41 -1.71 -13.74
CA LEU A 265 -11.75 -2.22 -12.40
C LEU A 265 -11.88 -3.75 -12.33
N ILE A 266 -11.05 -4.48 -13.09
CA ILE A 266 -11.08 -5.95 -13.15
C ILE A 266 -10.96 -6.61 -11.76
N PRO A 267 -10.14 -6.12 -10.82
CA PRO A 267 -10.05 -6.72 -9.48
C PRO A 267 -11.36 -6.69 -8.68
N TYR A 268 -12.29 -5.78 -8.99
CA TYR A 268 -13.49 -5.50 -8.19
C TYR A 268 -14.78 -6.15 -8.73
N VAL A 269 -14.66 -7.08 -9.68
CA VAL A 269 -15.82 -7.73 -10.32
C VAL A 269 -16.71 -8.45 -9.31
N THR A 270 -16.10 -9.11 -8.32
CA THR A 270 -16.83 -9.88 -7.30
C THR A 270 -17.68 -8.96 -6.41
N GLU A 271 -17.12 -7.82 -6.02
CA GLU A 271 -17.78 -6.80 -5.20
C GLU A 271 -18.94 -6.16 -5.96
N ILE A 272 -18.76 -5.87 -7.25
CA ILE A 272 -19.82 -5.36 -8.13
C ILE A 272 -20.97 -6.37 -8.21
N MET A 273 -20.67 -7.66 -8.34
CA MET A 273 -21.68 -8.72 -8.37
C MET A 273 -22.47 -8.81 -7.06
N ILE A 274 -21.79 -8.74 -5.91
CA ILE A 274 -22.43 -8.75 -4.60
C ILE A 274 -23.32 -7.51 -4.44
N PHE A 275 -22.83 -6.34 -4.82
CA PHE A 275 -23.60 -5.10 -4.79
C PHE A 275 -24.85 -5.18 -5.68
N ALA A 276 -24.75 -5.74 -6.89
CA ALA A 276 -25.87 -5.92 -7.79
C ALA A 276 -26.98 -6.79 -7.18
N LEU A 277 -26.62 -7.89 -6.51
CA LEU A 277 -27.58 -8.78 -5.84
C LEU A 277 -28.32 -8.05 -4.69
N ILE A 278 -27.59 -7.32 -3.86
CA ILE A 278 -28.15 -6.56 -2.74
C ILE A 278 -29.07 -5.45 -3.27
N PHE A 279 -28.58 -4.67 -4.22
CA PHE A 279 -29.31 -3.55 -4.82
C PHE A 279 -30.61 -4.01 -5.50
N ALA A 280 -30.55 -5.11 -6.26
CA ALA A 280 -31.71 -5.69 -6.92
C ALA A 280 -32.75 -6.21 -5.92
N THR A 281 -32.32 -6.79 -4.79
CA THR A 281 -33.21 -7.27 -3.73
C THR A 281 -33.96 -6.11 -3.06
N ILE A 282 -33.26 -5.01 -2.75
CA ILE A 282 -33.85 -3.81 -2.15
C ILE A 282 -34.83 -3.16 -3.14
N THR A 283 -34.38 -2.87 -4.36
CA THR A 283 -35.18 -2.12 -5.33
C THR A 283 -36.31 -2.94 -5.96
N GLY A 284 -36.13 -4.25 -6.17
CA GLY A 284 -37.15 -5.16 -6.69
C GLY A 284 -38.34 -5.36 -5.73
N SER A 285 -38.15 -5.06 -4.44
CA SER A 285 -39.22 -5.10 -3.44
C SER A 285 -40.20 -3.91 -3.55
N ILE A 286 -39.75 -2.79 -4.13
CA ILE A 286 -40.53 -1.53 -4.21
C ILE A 286 -41.90 -1.72 -4.89
N PRO A 287 -41.99 -2.34 -6.08
CA PRO A 287 -43.26 -2.44 -6.81
C PRO A 287 -44.26 -3.38 -6.13
N VAL A 288 -43.77 -4.42 -5.45
CA VAL A 288 -44.60 -5.36 -4.68
C VAL A 288 -45.30 -4.64 -3.53
N LEU A 289 -44.58 -3.77 -2.83
CA LEU A 289 -45.15 -2.96 -1.75
C LEU A 289 -46.23 -1.99 -2.27
N LEU A 290 -45.99 -1.37 -3.43
CA LEU A 290 -46.95 -0.46 -4.07
C LEU A 290 -48.26 -1.18 -4.46
N ILE A 291 -48.18 -2.42 -4.96
CA ILE A 291 -49.36 -3.19 -5.37
C ILE A 291 -50.17 -3.68 -4.19
N ARG A 292 -49.51 -4.25 -3.17
CA ARG A 292 -50.22 -4.67 -1.95
C ARG A 292 -51.06 -3.52 -1.39
N LYS A 293 -50.49 -2.32 -1.34
CA LYS A 293 -51.21 -1.12 -0.86
C LYS A 293 -52.41 -0.73 -1.73
N LYS A 294 -52.35 -0.97 -3.05
CA LYS A 294 -53.39 -0.56 -3.99
C LYS A 294 -54.49 -1.62 -4.20
N MET A 295 -54.20 -2.90 -3.95
CA MET A 295 -55.19 -4.00 -4.01
C MET A 295 -55.94 -4.22 -2.68
N MET A 296 -55.40 -3.74 -1.55
CA MET A 296 -56.09 -3.72 -0.26
C MET A 296 -57.06 -2.54 -0.09
N ARG A 297 -57.16 -1.67 -1.10
CA ARG A 297 -58.13 -0.57 -1.19
C ARG A 297 -59.13 -0.87 -2.29
#